data_AF-A0A6P1DLU9-F1
#
_entry.id   AF-A0A6P1DLU9-F1
#
_cell.length_a   1.000
_cell.length_b   1.000
_cell.length_c   1.000
_cell.angle_alpha   90.00
_cell.angle_beta   90.00
_cell.angle_gamma   90.00
#
_symmetry.space_group_name_H-M   'P 1'
#
loop_
_entity.id
_entity.type
_entity.pdbx_description
1 polymer ?
#
loop_
_entity_poly.entity_id
_entity_poly.type
_entity_poly.pdbx_seq_one_letter_code
_entity_poly.pdbx_strand_id
1 'polypeptide(L)'
;MEKTMTNLPRTDSISELAEFWQTHDLTDFEDELTEISEPLFQRAEQVSIPLSAEDASALRAEARREQVSETDLVLRWVHERLHAQERSSTSR
;
A
#
# COMPACT_ATOMS: atom_id res chain seq x y z
N MET A 1 -25.05 -34.99 9.03
CA MET A 1 -23.83 -35.32 9.81
C MET A 1 -22.70 -34.91 8.88
N GLU A 2 -21.91 -33.88 9.17
CA GLU A 2 -21.21 -33.59 10.42
C GLU A 2 -21.25 -32.08 10.77
N LYS A 3 -21.37 -31.79 12.05
CA LYS A 3 -21.13 -30.47 12.65
C LYS A 3 -19.88 -30.68 13.50
N THR A 4 -18.81 -29.90 13.33
CA THR A 4 -17.97 -29.32 14.40
C THR A 4 -16.55 -28.96 13.93
N MET A 5 -16.41 -27.74 13.42
CA MET A 5 -15.40 -26.78 13.92
C MET A 5 -16.09 -25.40 13.88
N THR A 6 -16.71 -25.04 15.00
CA THR A 6 -17.66 -23.91 15.13
C THR A 6 -16.96 -22.55 15.29
N ASN A 7 -15.66 -22.44 15.05
CA ASN A 7 -14.92 -21.19 15.27
C ASN A 7 -13.82 -21.03 14.24
N LEU A 8 -13.49 -19.78 13.93
CA LEU A 8 -12.33 -19.44 13.10
C LEU A 8 -11.01 -19.94 13.72
N PRO A 9 -10.05 -20.41 12.90
CA PRO A 9 -8.77 -20.91 13.37
C PRO A 9 -7.92 -19.80 14.00
N ARG A 10 -7.33 -20.07 15.17
CA ARG A 10 -6.39 -19.17 15.85
C ARG A 10 -4.95 -19.55 15.49
N THR A 11 -4.52 -19.16 14.29
CA THR A 11 -3.16 -19.39 13.79
C THR A 11 -2.67 -18.19 12.99
N ASP A 12 -1.37 -17.93 13.06
CA ASP A 12 -0.69 -16.93 12.24
C ASP A 12 -0.05 -17.56 10.98
N SER A 13 -0.27 -18.86 10.74
CA SER A 13 0.25 -19.58 9.59
C SER A 13 -0.64 -19.41 8.37
N ILE A 14 -0.12 -18.74 7.33
CA ILE A 14 -0.83 -18.54 6.05
C ILE A 14 -1.22 -19.88 5.42
N SER A 15 -0.35 -20.90 5.50
CA SER A 15 -0.62 -22.22 4.91
C SER A 15 -1.79 -22.93 5.58
N GLU A 16 -1.86 -22.88 6.91
CA GLU A 16 -2.95 -23.50 7.68
C GLU A 16 -4.29 -22.79 7.41
N LEU A 17 -4.27 -21.45 7.33
CA LEU A 17 -5.45 -20.67 6.94
C LEU A 17 -5.92 -21.03 5.52
N ALA A 18 -4.99 -21.20 4.57
CA ALA A 18 -5.31 -21.59 3.21
C ALA A 18 -5.98 -22.98 3.17
N GLU A 19 -5.42 -23.97 3.88
CA GLU A 19 -5.99 -25.32 3.97
C GLU A 19 -7.39 -25.32 4.59
N PHE A 20 -7.60 -24.51 5.63
CA PHE A 20 -8.91 -24.34 6.26
C PHE A 20 -9.97 -23.84 5.27
N TRP A 21 -9.67 -22.78 4.51
CA TRP A 21 -10.59 -22.21 3.53
C TRP A 21 -10.79 -23.04 2.26
N GLN A 22 -10.03 -24.13 2.06
CA GLN A 22 -10.32 -25.08 0.98
C GLN A 22 -11.60 -25.89 1.24
N THR A 23 -11.99 -26.04 2.50
CA THR A 23 -13.10 -26.93 2.91
C THR A 23 -14.21 -26.21 3.64
N HIS A 24 -14.03 -24.94 4.02
CA HIS A 24 -14.99 -24.14 4.76
C HIS A 24 -15.42 -22.93 3.93
N ASP A 25 -16.72 -22.58 3.98
CA ASP A 25 -17.22 -21.36 3.34
C ASP A 25 -17.18 -20.19 4.32
N LEU A 26 -16.92 -18.98 3.82
CA LEU A 26 -16.94 -17.77 4.63
C LEU A 26 -18.32 -17.52 5.26
N THR A 27 -19.40 -17.90 4.57
CA THR A 27 -20.78 -17.71 5.05
C THR A 27 -21.09 -18.51 6.31
N ASP A 28 -20.33 -19.57 6.58
CA ASP A 28 -20.51 -20.41 7.78
C ASP A 28 -20.10 -19.68 9.08
N PHE A 29 -19.41 -18.54 8.96
CA PHE A 29 -18.86 -17.78 10.08
C PHE A 29 -19.39 -16.33 10.15
N GLU A 30 -20.50 -16.01 9.48
CA GLU A 30 -21.06 -14.64 9.45
C GLU A 30 -21.21 -14.00 10.85
N ASP A 31 -21.62 -14.79 11.84
CA ASP A 31 -21.79 -14.34 13.23
C ASP A 31 -20.47 -13.98 13.94
N GLU A 32 -19.33 -14.46 13.44
CA GLU A 32 -17.98 -14.18 13.95
C GLU A 32 -17.28 -13.03 13.20
N LEU A 33 -17.83 -12.59 12.06
CA LEU A 33 -17.26 -11.51 11.26
C LEU A 33 -17.69 -10.14 11.80
N THR A 34 -16.78 -9.17 11.73
CA THR A 34 -17.07 -7.77 12.06
C THR A 34 -17.02 -6.95 10.78
N GLU A 35 -18.08 -6.20 10.50
CA GLU A 35 -18.11 -5.27 9.37
C GLU A 35 -17.10 -4.13 9.59
N ILE A 36 -16.20 -3.95 8.61
CA ILE A 36 -15.25 -2.83 8.62
C ILE A 36 -15.76 -1.79 7.62
N SER A 37 -16.28 -0.68 8.14
CA SER A 37 -16.79 0.44 7.32
C SER A 37 -15.69 1.34 6.77
N GLU A 38 -14.48 1.25 7.33
CA GLU A 38 -13.33 2.03 6.88
C GLU A 38 -12.64 1.39 5.67
N PRO A 39 -12.29 2.16 4.63
CA PRO A 39 -11.57 1.63 3.49
C PRO A 39 -10.14 1.22 3.89
N LEU A 40 -9.91 -0.08 4.03
CA LEU A 40 -8.59 -0.67 4.27
C LEU A 40 -7.70 -0.65 3.01
N PHE A 41 -8.31 -0.77 1.83
CA PHE A 41 -7.61 -0.73 0.54
C PHE A 41 -7.82 0.63 -0.13
N GLN A 42 -7.04 1.62 0.28
CA GLN A 42 -7.00 2.91 -0.39
C GLN A 42 -6.02 2.85 -1.55
N ARG A 43 -6.50 3.16 -2.77
CA ARG A 43 -5.58 3.42 -3.88
C ARG A 43 -4.82 4.69 -3.54
N ALA A 44 -3.50 4.63 -3.57
CA ALA A 44 -2.68 5.83 -3.45
C ALA A 44 -3.15 6.87 -4.50
N GLU A 45 -3.25 8.13 -4.10
CA GLU A 45 -3.51 9.21 -5.05
C GLU A 45 -2.37 9.25 -6.07
N GLN A 46 -2.72 9.12 -7.35
CA GLN A 46 -1.75 9.12 -8.44
C GLN A 46 -1.79 10.47 -9.15
N VAL A 47 -0.62 11.07 -9.33
CA VAL A 47 -0.44 12.29 -10.11
C VAL A 47 0.33 11.92 -11.38
N SER A 48 -0.28 12.14 -12.55
CA SER A 48 0.39 11.98 -13.85
C SER A 48 0.74 13.36 -14.39
N ILE A 49 2.03 13.60 -14.64
CA ILE A 49 2.54 14.88 -15.12
C ILE A 49 3.27 14.65 -16.44
N PRO A 50 2.88 15.32 -17.54
CA PRO A 50 3.65 15.25 -18.77
C PRO A 50 5.01 15.94 -18.58
N LEU A 51 6.09 15.20 -18.85
CA LEU A 51 7.45 15.74 -18.87
C LEU A 51 7.91 15.91 -20.31
N SER A 52 8.76 16.91 -20.55
CA SER A 52 9.46 17.00 -21.83
C SER A 52 10.41 15.80 -22.00
N ALA A 53 10.79 15.49 -23.24
CA ALA A 53 11.74 14.41 -23.49
C ALA A 53 13.10 14.66 -22.82
N GLU A 54 13.51 15.93 -22.72
CA GLU A 54 14.72 16.36 -22.05
C GLU A 54 14.65 16.12 -20.55
N ASP A 55 13.58 16.59 -19.89
CA ASP A 55 13.38 16.42 -18.45
C ASP A 55 13.27 14.94 -18.05
N ALA A 56 12.55 14.15 -18.85
CA ALA A 56 12.42 12.71 -18.62
C ALA A 56 13.76 11.99 -18.79
N SER A 57 14.62 12.46 -19.71
CA SER A 57 15.97 11.93 -19.88
C SER A 57 16.88 12.30 -18.70
N ALA A 58 16.80 13.54 -18.23
CA ALA A 58 17.55 14.02 -17.06
C ALA A 58 17.15 13.24 -15.79
N LEU A 59 15.85 13.06 -15.56
CA LEU A 59 15.32 12.26 -14.44
C LEU A 59 15.86 10.83 -14.47
N ARG A 60 15.85 10.19 -15.65
CA ARG A 60 16.40 8.84 -15.84
C ARG A 60 17.90 8.75 -15.55
N ALA A 61 18.67 9.72 -16.03
CA ALA A 61 20.11 9.75 -15.81
C ALA A 61 20.42 9.87 -14.31
N GLU A 62 19.67 10.72 -13.61
CA GLU A 62 19.84 10.97 -12.18
C GLU A 62 19.42 9.76 -11.34
N ALA A 63 18.26 9.16 -11.62
CA ALA A 63 17.80 7.95 -10.94
C ALA A 63 18.81 6.80 -11.09
N ARG A 64 19.41 6.65 -12.28
CA ARG A 64 20.48 5.66 -12.52
C ARG A 64 21.76 5.96 -11.75
N ARG A 65 22.17 7.24 -11.69
CA ARG A 65 23.35 7.68 -10.94
C ARG A 65 23.22 7.34 -9.45
N GLU A 66 22.00 7.46 -8.91
CA GLU A 66 21.70 7.20 -7.51
C GLU A 66 21.22 5.77 -7.21
N GLN A 67 21.11 4.92 -8.23
CA GLN A 67 20.61 3.53 -8.13
C GLN A 67 19.22 3.41 -7.47
N VAL A 68 18.34 4.38 -7.75
CA VAL A 68 16.94 4.40 -7.29
C VAL A 68 15.98 4.38 -8.47
N SER A 69 14.70 4.11 -8.21
CA SER A 69 13.68 4.27 -9.25
C SER A 69 13.41 5.75 -9.54
N GLU A 70 12.94 6.06 -10.75
CA GLU A 70 12.49 7.42 -11.12
C GLU A 70 11.39 7.91 -10.18
N THR A 71 10.48 7.02 -9.78
CA THR A 71 9.37 7.32 -8.87
C THR A 71 9.88 7.68 -7.47
N ASP A 72 10.83 6.91 -6.91
CA ASP A 72 11.39 7.18 -5.59
C ASP A 72 12.15 8.50 -5.55
N LEU A 73 12.85 8.82 -6.64
CA LEU A 73 13.57 10.08 -6.77
C LEU A 73 12.60 11.27 -6.79
N VAL A 74 11.53 11.20 -7.59
CA VAL A 74 10.49 12.24 -7.65
C VAL A 74 9.81 12.39 -6.29
N LEU A 75 9.43 11.28 -5.65
CA LEU A 75 8.77 11.30 -4.34
C LEU A 75 9.65 11.99 -3.30
N ARG A 76 10.95 11.67 -3.29
CA ARG A 76 11.92 12.29 -2.39
C ARG A 76 12.01 13.80 -2.61
N TRP A 77 12.17 14.25 -3.85
CA TRP A 77 12.24 15.69 -4.16
C TRP A 77 10.97 16.44 -3.79
N VAL A 78 9.80 15.83 -3.98
CA VAL A 78 8.52 16.42 -3.55
C VAL A 78 8.52 16.60 -2.03
N HIS A 79 8.89 15.57 -1.25
CA HIS A 79 8.98 15.67 0.21
C HIS A 79 9.99 16.73 0.67
N GLU A 80 11.21 16.72 0.11
CA GLU A 80 12.25 17.70 0.43
C GLU A 80 11.76 19.14 0.17
N ARG A 81 11.07 19.36 -0.95
CA ARG A 81 10.57 20.68 -1.33
C ARG A 81 9.46 21.15 -0.40
N LEU A 82 8.51 20.28 -0.04
CA LEU A 82 7.41 20.61 0.88
C LEU A 82 7.94 20.92 2.28
N HIS A 83 8.83 20.10 2.83
CA HIS A 83 9.43 20.37 4.14
C HIS A 83 10.29 21.63 4.16
N ALA A 84 10.99 21.95 3.07
CA ALA A 84 11.74 23.21 2.97
C ALA A 84 10.82 24.45 2.98
N GLN A 85 9.63 24.35 2.38
CA GLN A 85 8.61 25.42 2.42
C GLN A 85 8.05 25.59 3.84
N GLU A 86 7.73 24.50 4.53
CA GLU A 86 7.20 24.55 5.92
C GLU A 86 8.18 25.24 6.89
N ARG A 87 9.48 24.90 6.80
CA ARG A 87 10.52 25.52 7.63
C ARG A 87 10.72 27.01 7.35
N SER A 88 10.43 27.46 6.13
CA SER A 88 10.52 28.89 5.78
C SER A 88 9.26 29.68 6.15
N SER A 89 8.09 29.03 6.19
CA SER A 89 6.85 29.64 6.71
C SER A 89 6.80 29.78 8.23
N THR A 90 7.45 28.89 8.99
CA THR A 90 7.48 28.96 10.48
C THR A 90 8.45 30.01 11.02
N SER A 91 9.29 30.61 10.16
CA SER A 91 10.24 31.66 10.55
C SER A 91 9.74 33.09 10.30
N ARG A 92 8.44 33.29 10.06
CA ARG A 92 7.87 34.61 9.73
C ARG A 92 6.83 35.09 10.74
#